data_AF-A0A2E5YBW9-F1
#
_entry.id   AF-A0A2E5YBW9-F1
#
_cell.length_a   1.000
_cell.length_b   1.000
_cell.length_c   1.000
_cell.angle_alpha   90.00
_cell.angle_beta   90.00
_cell.angle_gamma   90.00
#
_symmetry.space_group_name_H-M   'P 1'
#
loop_
_entity.id
_entity.type
_entity.pdbx_description
1 polymer ?
#
loop_
_entity_poly.entity_id
_entity_poly.type
_entity_poly.pdbx_seq_one_letter_code
_entity_poly.pdbx_strand_id
1 'polypeptide(L)'
;MWPFSRKTVGLIDDRWLREKGIPTEYRDAFNRSKKDMKTEIQRNTDKVSRAESELDELEARIREGHVKMATLKEAKDELSKRDDAKSSQELQEKIAEMGVLQGIQDRLIADKARFTQTIDNANETVKMLQMVQNKSVSNPEQLTQSPIWGSGGQTADIIDELPSALDIDNTEFIDSPSDSEE
;
A
#
# COMPACT_ATOMS: atom_id res chain seq x y z
N MET A 1 -23.36 -43.71 24.55
CA MET A 1 -22.96 -42.55 23.72
C MET A 1 -22.10 -41.64 24.58
N TRP A 2 -20.81 -41.51 24.29
CA TRP A 2 -19.90 -40.62 25.03
C TRP A 2 -20.03 -39.17 24.51
N PRO A 3 -20.17 -38.14 25.36
CA PRO A 3 -20.33 -36.76 24.89
C PRO A 3 -18.96 -36.05 24.89
N PHE A 4 -18.21 -36.17 23.80
CA PHE A 4 -17.11 -35.23 23.54
C PHE A 4 -17.61 -34.10 22.64
N SER A 5 -18.57 -33.29 23.12
CA SER A 5 -18.77 -31.98 22.50
C SER A 5 -17.55 -31.14 22.85
N ARG A 6 -16.67 -30.87 21.87
CA ARG A 6 -15.60 -29.89 22.06
C ARG A 6 -16.25 -28.59 22.54
N LYS A 7 -15.84 -28.10 23.71
CA LYS A 7 -16.24 -26.77 24.16
C LYS A 7 -15.70 -25.77 23.14
N THR A 8 -16.60 -25.10 22.43
CA THR A 8 -16.26 -23.99 21.55
C THR A 8 -15.75 -22.84 22.41
N VAL A 9 -14.57 -22.34 22.08
CA VAL A 9 -14.00 -21.15 22.69
C VAL A 9 -14.72 -19.92 22.10
N GLY A 10 -14.84 -18.84 22.87
CA GLY A 10 -15.41 -17.59 22.39
C GLY A 10 -14.69 -17.05 21.15
N LEU A 11 -15.33 -16.11 20.45
CA LEU A 11 -14.73 -15.42 19.31
C LEU A 11 -13.85 -14.26 19.77
N ILE A 12 -12.87 -13.90 18.95
CA ILE A 12 -12.09 -12.67 19.12
C ILE A 12 -13.00 -11.46 18.84
N ASP A 13 -12.80 -10.40 19.64
CA ASP A 13 -13.48 -9.12 19.48
C ASP A 13 -13.12 -8.49 18.12
N ASP A 14 -14.15 -8.12 17.35
CA ASP A 14 -14.01 -7.43 16.06
C ASP A 14 -13.23 -6.14 16.17
N ARG A 15 -13.47 -5.38 17.25
CA ARG A 15 -12.83 -4.09 17.46
C ARG A 15 -11.33 -4.27 17.59
N TRP A 16 -10.90 -5.26 18.36
CA TRP A 16 -9.49 -5.58 18.54
C TRP A 16 -8.83 -6.03 17.23
N LEU A 17 -9.51 -6.88 16.45
CA LEU A 17 -9.00 -7.32 15.14
C LEU A 17 -8.80 -6.14 14.18
N ARG A 18 -9.78 -5.23 14.10
CA ARG A 18 -9.70 -4.03 13.25
C ARG A 18 -8.59 -3.09 13.71
N GLU A 19 -8.44 -2.88 15.01
CA GLU A 19 -7.37 -2.07 15.60
C GLU A 19 -5.98 -2.64 15.25
N LYS A 20 -5.87 -3.96 15.13
CA LYS A 20 -4.65 -4.67 14.73
C LYS A 20 -4.47 -4.87 13.22
N GLY A 21 -5.43 -4.42 12.41
CA GLY A 21 -5.41 -4.66 10.97
C GLY A 21 -5.56 -6.15 10.59
N ILE A 22 -6.00 -6.98 11.52
CA ILE A 22 -6.22 -8.41 11.31
C ILE A 22 -7.61 -8.60 10.68
N PRO A 23 -7.73 -9.35 9.58
CA PRO A 23 -9.02 -9.63 8.97
C PRO A 23 -10.00 -10.34 9.92
N THR A 24 -11.27 -9.94 9.89
CA THR A 24 -12.33 -10.50 10.75
C THR A 24 -12.65 -11.97 10.44
N GLU A 25 -12.14 -12.52 9.33
CA GLU A 25 -12.22 -13.95 9.06
C GLU A 25 -11.49 -14.77 10.14
N TYR A 26 -10.49 -14.22 10.83
CA TYR A 26 -9.72 -14.93 11.86
C TYR A 26 -10.33 -14.88 13.27
N ARG A 27 -11.56 -14.36 13.44
CA ARG A 27 -12.24 -14.30 14.75
C ARG A 27 -12.39 -15.63 15.45
N ASP A 28 -12.50 -16.70 14.68
CA ASP A 28 -12.70 -18.05 15.15
C ASP A 28 -11.38 -18.82 15.33
N ALA A 29 -10.22 -18.13 15.31
CA ALA A 29 -8.89 -18.76 15.33
C ALA A 29 -8.72 -19.81 16.44
N PHE A 30 -9.29 -19.60 17.64
CA PHE A 30 -9.25 -20.55 18.76
C PHE A 30 -10.03 -21.85 18.51
N ASN A 31 -10.96 -21.84 17.56
CA ASN A 31 -11.79 -22.97 17.18
C ASN A 31 -11.30 -23.69 15.92
N ARG A 32 -10.28 -23.14 15.23
CA ARG A 32 -9.69 -23.74 14.02
C ARG A 32 -8.82 -24.96 14.36
N SER A 33 -8.69 -25.87 13.40
CA SER A 33 -7.79 -27.01 13.58
C SER A 33 -6.33 -26.59 13.49
N LYS A 34 -5.44 -27.33 14.15
CA LYS A 34 -3.98 -27.08 14.06
C LYS A 34 -3.47 -27.12 12.62
N LYS A 35 -4.08 -27.95 11.76
CA LYS A 35 -3.73 -28.05 10.34
C LYS A 35 -4.12 -26.77 9.61
N ASP A 36 -5.37 -26.31 9.79
CA ASP A 36 -5.87 -25.08 9.16
C ASP A 36 -5.02 -23.89 9.60
N MET A 37 -4.70 -23.78 10.88
CA MET A 37 -3.84 -22.73 11.41
C MET A 37 -2.44 -22.74 10.79
N LYS A 38 -1.83 -23.91 10.56
CA LYS A 38 -0.54 -23.99 9.84
C LYS A 38 -0.66 -23.48 8.41
N THR A 39 -1.73 -23.85 7.73
CA THR A 39 -2.00 -23.39 6.36
C THR A 39 -2.20 -21.88 6.29
N GLU A 40 -2.96 -21.30 7.23
CA GLU A 40 -3.19 -19.85 7.26
C GLU A 40 -1.93 -19.07 7.65
N ILE A 41 -1.12 -19.58 8.59
CA ILE A 41 0.18 -19.00 8.91
C ILE A 41 1.06 -18.97 7.66
N GLN A 42 1.21 -20.11 6.97
CA GLN A 42 2.01 -20.18 5.75
C GLN A 42 1.50 -19.21 4.68
N ARG A 43 0.18 -19.17 4.45
CA ARG A 43 -0.43 -18.27 3.47
C ARG A 43 -0.14 -16.80 3.77
N ASN A 44 -0.21 -16.39 5.03
CA ASN A 44 0.10 -15.01 5.42
C ASN A 44 1.61 -14.73 5.37
N THR A 45 2.48 -15.70 5.69
CA THR A 45 3.93 -15.56 5.49
C THR A 45 4.29 -15.42 4.01
N ASP A 46 3.66 -16.20 3.11
CA ASP A 46 3.85 -16.06 1.67
C ASP A 46 3.36 -14.69 1.18
N LYS A 47 2.28 -14.17 1.77
CA LYS A 47 1.75 -12.83 1.48
C LYS A 47 2.74 -11.73 1.88
N VAL A 48 3.37 -11.86 3.05
CA VAL A 48 4.44 -10.95 3.50
C VAL A 48 5.59 -10.96 2.50
N SER A 49 6.12 -12.15 2.17
CA SER A 49 7.27 -12.27 1.26
C SER A 49 6.99 -11.69 -0.13
N ARG A 50 5.78 -11.90 -0.68
CA ARG A 50 5.39 -11.28 -1.96
C ARG A 50 5.31 -9.75 -1.85
N ALA A 51 4.67 -9.25 -0.79
CA ALA A 51 4.53 -7.81 -0.60
C ALA A 51 5.89 -7.10 -0.36
N GLU A 52 6.83 -7.77 0.31
CA GLU A 52 8.22 -7.28 0.46
C GLU A 52 8.93 -7.19 -0.89
N SER A 53 8.81 -8.22 -1.74
CA SER A 53 9.38 -8.20 -3.09
C SER A 53 8.82 -7.06 -3.95
N GLU A 54 7.50 -6.83 -3.91
CA GLU A 54 6.86 -5.73 -4.63
C GLU A 54 7.31 -4.37 -4.07
N LEU A 55 7.51 -4.25 -2.76
CA LEU A 55 8.00 -3.04 -2.12
C LEU A 55 9.43 -2.71 -2.58
N ASP A 56 10.30 -3.70 -2.67
CA ASP A 56 11.67 -3.53 -3.18
C ASP A 56 11.69 -3.03 -4.64
N GLU A 57 10.80 -3.57 -5.48
CA GLU A 57 10.63 -3.13 -6.87
C GLU A 57 10.11 -1.69 -6.95
N LEU A 58 9.12 -1.33 -6.13
CA LEU A 58 8.61 0.03 -6.05
C LEU A 58 9.69 1.02 -5.59
N GLU A 59 10.50 0.65 -4.59
CA GLU A 59 11.61 1.49 -4.13
C GLU A 59 12.68 1.70 -5.19
N ALA A 60 12.96 0.68 -6.01
CA ALA A 60 13.85 0.83 -7.17
C ALA A 60 13.27 1.82 -8.19
N ARG A 61 11.98 1.69 -8.53
CA ARG A 61 11.30 2.58 -9.49
C ARG A 61 11.18 4.02 -9.00
N ILE A 62 10.93 4.23 -7.70
CA ILE A 62 10.92 5.55 -7.07
C ILE A 62 12.30 6.20 -7.19
N ARG A 63 13.37 5.46 -6.83
CA ARG A 63 14.75 5.96 -6.97
C ARG A 63 15.09 6.31 -8.42
N GLU A 64 14.74 5.46 -9.37
CA GLU A 64 14.96 5.74 -10.80
C GLU A 64 14.21 7.00 -11.26
N GLY A 65 12.95 7.16 -10.85
CA GLY A 65 12.18 8.34 -11.20
C GLY A 65 12.71 9.63 -10.55
N HIS A 66 13.24 9.57 -9.33
CA HIS A 66 13.93 10.73 -8.74
C HIS A 66 15.18 11.14 -9.54
N VAL A 67 15.95 10.18 -10.04
CA VAL A 67 17.11 10.47 -10.91
C VAL A 67 16.64 11.12 -12.22
N LYS A 68 15.62 10.56 -12.87
CA LYS A 68 15.01 11.15 -14.09
C LYS A 68 14.45 12.55 -13.85
N MET A 69 13.83 12.80 -12.69
CA MET A 69 13.32 14.11 -12.33
C MET A 69 14.46 15.12 -12.17
N ALA A 70 15.56 14.71 -11.55
CA ALA A 70 16.74 15.57 -11.38
C ALA A 70 17.35 15.97 -12.73
N THR A 71 17.48 15.03 -13.68
CA THR A 71 18.02 15.33 -15.01
C THR A 71 17.09 16.23 -15.82
N LEU A 72 15.78 16.02 -15.76
CA LEU A 72 14.80 16.90 -16.41
C LEU A 72 14.82 18.30 -15.81
N LYS A 73 14.95 18.42 -14.49
CA LYS A 73 15.06 19.71 -13.81
C LYS A 73 16.31 20.47 -14.23
N GLU A 74 17.46 19.79 -14.32
CA GLU A 74 18.70 20.39 -14.80
C GLU A 74 18.58 20.86 -16.27
N ALA A 75 18.01 20.04 -17.15
CA ALA A 75 17.75 20.40 -18.53
C ALA A 75 16.80 21.60 -18.66
N LYS A 76 15.70 21.60 -17.88
CA LYS A 76 14.75 22.71 -17.81
C LYS A 76 15.40 23.99 -17.29
N ASP A 77 16.27 23.90 -16.29
CA ASP A 77 16.97 25.07 -15.74
C ASP A 77 17.98 25.63 -16.74
N GLU A 78 18.67 24.80 -17.51
CA GLU A 78 19.56 25.26 -18.59
C GLU A 78 18.80 25.92 -19.74
N LEU A 79 17.69 25.31 -20.19
CA LEU A 79 16.82 25.91 -21.20
C LEU A 79 16.25 27.24 -20.75
N SER A 80 15.90 27.38 -19.46
CA SER A 80 15.32 28.61 -18.91
C SER A 80 16.25 29.83 -18.91
N LYS A 81 17.55 29.62 -19.08
CA LYS A 81 18.56 30.70 -19.16
C LYS A 81 18.70 31.28 -20.56
N ARG A 82 18.09 30.68 -21.59
CA ARG A 82 18.14 31.18 -22.96
C ARG A 82 17.18 32.37 -23.13
N ASP A 83 17.55 33.32 -23.98
CA ASP A 83 16.78 34.55 -24.18
C ASP A 83 15.37 34.31 -24.78
N ASP A 84 15.18 33.19 -25.48
CA ASP A 84 13.93 32.75 -26.11
C ASP A 84 13.11 31.75 -25.26
N ALA A 85 13.56 31.44 -24.04
CA ALA A 85 13.08 30.31 -23.25
C ALA A 85 11.56 30.31 -23.01
N LYS A 86 10.93 31.47 -22.82
CA LYS A 86 9.51 31.57 -22.45
C LYS A 86 8.54 31.08 -23.53
N SER A 87 8.95 31.10 -24.80
CA SER A 87 8.16 30.62 -25.93
C SER A 87 8.71 29.32 -26.53
N SER A 88 9.72 28.74 -25.88
CA SER A 88 10.35 27.51 -26.36
C SER A 88 9.44 26.31 -26.11
N GLN A 89 9.03 25.65 -27.20
CA GLN A 89 8.31 24.38 -27.15
C GLN A 89 9.11 23.32 -26.39
N GLU A 90 10.45 23.34 -26.50
CA GLU A 90 11.35 22.43 -25.78
C GLU A 90 11.26 22.61 -24.26
N LEU A 91 11.14 23.87 -23.79
CA LEU A 91 10.96 24.15 -22.36
C LEU A 91 9.58 23.66 -21.87
N GLN A 92 8.52 23.90 -22.64
CA GLN A 92 7.17 23.46 -22.30
C GLN A 92 7.09 21.93 -22.25
N GLU A 93 7.71 21.23 -23.21
CA GLU A 93 7.79 19.78 -23.24
C GLU A 93 8.48 19.22 -21.98
N LYS A 94 9.59 19.83 -21.56
CA LYS A 94 10.29 19.41 -20.32
C LYS A 94 9.46 19.64 -19.06
N ILE A 95 8.72 20.75 -18.99
CA ILE A 95 7.80 21.01 -17.87
C ILE A 95 6.67 19.98 -17.84
N ALA A 96 6.08 19.66 -19.00
CA ALA A 96 5.03 18.65 -19.10
C ALA A 96 5.56 17.25 -18.72
N GLU A 97 6.74 16.87 -19.20
CA GLU A 97 7.40 15.60 -18.87
C GLU A 97 7.67 15.48 -17.36
N MET A 98 8.12 16.56 -16.71
CA MET A 98 8.24 16.63 -15.25
C MET A 98 6.89 16.45 -14.55
N GLY A 99 5.82 17.06 -15.04
CA GLY A 99 4.48 16.90 -14.49
C GLY A 99 4.00 15.44 -14.53
N VAL A 100 4.16 14.77 -15.67
CA VAL A 100 3.82 13.35 -15.83
C VAL A 100 4.64 12.49 -14.88
N LEU A 101 5.96 12.72 -14.80
CA LEU A 101 6.84 11.94 -13.95
C LEU A 101 6.51 12.13 -12.47
N GLN A 102 6.13 13.34 -12.05
CA GLN A 102 5.69 13.61 -10.68
C GLN A 102 4.42 12.81 -10.33
N GLY A 103 3.41 12.82 -11.20
CA GLY A 103 2.19 12.03 -10.99
C GLY A 103 2.46 10.53 -10.89
N ILE A 104 3.40 10.01 -11.70
CA ILE A 104 3.84 8.61 -11.58
C ILE A 104 4.51 8.35 -10.23
N GLN A 105 5.38 9.25 -9.76
CA GLN A 105 6.05 9.11 -8.47
C GLN A 105 5.06 9.12 -7.30
N ASP A 106 4.10 10.03 -7.29
CA ASP A 106 3.09 10.13 -6.24
C ASP A 106 2.28 8.83 -6.14
N ARG A 107 1.94 8.23 -7.28
CA ARG A 107 1.28 6.92 -7.34
C ARG A 107 2.16 5.80 -6.78
N LEU A 108 3.43 5.75 -7.16
CA LEU A 108 4.36 4.73 -6.65
C LEU A 108 4.53 4.83 -5.13
N ILE A 109 4.54 6.05 -4.58
CA ILE A 109 4.58 6.29 -3.14
C ILE A 109 3.29 5.80 -2.45
N ALA A 110 2.13 6.04 -3.07
CA ALA A 110 0.86 5.52 -2.56
C ALA A 110 0.82 3.98 -2.58
N ASP A 111 1.27 3.35 -3.67
CA ASP A 111 1.37 1.89 -3.78
C ASP A 111 2.35 1.33 -2.74
N LYS A 112 3.49 1.98 -2.50
CA LYS A 112 4.43 1.63 -1.44
C LYS A 112 3.75 1.61 -0.07
N ALA A 113 2.98 2.66 0.26
CA ALA A 113 2.25 2.73 1.53
C ALA A 113 1.24 1.57 1.68
N ARG A 114 0.53 1.21 0.61
CA ARG A 114 -0.40 0.06 0.59
C ARG A 114 0.30 -1.28 0.83
N PHE A 115 1.47 -1.49 0.23
CA PHE A 115 2.25 -2.72 0.46
C PHE A 115 2.83 -2.79 1.86
N THR A 116 3.35 -1.68 2.41
CA THR A 116 3.79 -1.60 3.81
C THR A 116 2.65 -1.98 4.76
N GLN A 117 1.47 -1.41 4.57
CA GLN A 117 0.30 -1.75 5.38
C GLN A 117 -0.09 -3.23 5.25
N THR A 118 0.02 -3.78 4.04
CA THR A 118 -0.25 -5.20 3.78
C THR A 118 0.73 -6.11 4.55
N ILE A 119 2.01 -5.74 4.58
CA ILE A 119 3.05 -6.44 5.35
C ILE A 119 2.72 -6.40 6.84
N ASP A 120 2.42 -5.22 7.38
CA ASP A 120 2.09 -5.04 8.80
C ASP A 120 0.88 -5.89 9.21
N ASN A 121 -0.22 -5.81 8.46
CA ASN A 121 -1.45 -6.56 8.72
C ASN A 121 -1.23 -8.08 8.65
N ALA A 122 -0.46 -8.54 7.65
CA ALA A 122 -0.16 -9.96 7.50
C ALA A 122 0.77 -10.46 8.63
N ASN A 123 1.74 -9.64 9.05
CA ASN A 123 2.61 -9.94 10.18
C ASN A 123 1.84 -10.03 11.51
N GLU A 124 0.92 -9.09 11.78
CA GLU A 124 0.06 -9.17 12.97
C GLU A 124 -0.86 -10.40 12.95
N THR A 125 -1.37 -10.75 11.77
CA THR A 125 -2.15 -11.99 11.57
C THR A 125 -1.30 -13.22 11.88
N VAL A 126 -0.07 -13.31 11.36
CA VAL A 126 0.85 -14.42 11.63
C VAL A 126 1.16 -14.54 13.12
N LYS A 127 1.50 -13.42 13.78
CA LYS A 127 1.79 -13.39 15.22
C LYS A 127 0.62 -13.92 16.03
N MET A 128 -0.60 -13.41 15.80
CA MET A 128 -1.80 -13.85 16.50
C MET A 128 -2.04 -15.35 16.29
N LEU A 129 -1.99 -15.83 15.04
CA LEU A 129 -2.20 -17.24 14.74
C LEU A 129 -1.13 -18.14 15.38
N GLN A 130 0.13 -17.71 15.45
CA GLN A 130 1.21 -18.42 16.13
C GLN A 130 1.01 -18.47 17.65
N MET A 131 0.57 -17.38 18.26
CA MET A 131 0.25 -17.34 19.70
C MET A 131 -0.88 -18.32 20.05
N VAL A 132 -1.92 -18.38 19.22
CA VAL A 132 -3.02 -19.35 19.36
C VAL A 132 -2.50 -20.78 19.12
N GLN A 133 -1.68 -20.99 18.09
CA GLN A 133 -1.14 -22.31 17.72
C GLN A 133 -0.25 -22.93 18.80
N ASN A 134 0.61 -22.11 19.38
CA ASN A 134 1.56 -22.52 20.40
C ASN A 134 0.92 -22.55 21.79
N LYS A 135 -0.38 -22.20 21.89
CA LYS A 135 -1.14 -22.09 23.14
C LYS A 135 -0.53 -21.08 24.11
N SER A 136 0.22 -20.10 23.60
CA SER A 136 0.70 -18.95 24.37
C SER A 136 -0.47 -18.11 24.86
N VAL A 137 -1.57 -18.08 24.09
CA VAL A 137 -2.89 -17.63 24.52
C VAL A 137 -3.88 -18.79 24.38
N SER A 138 -4.76 -18.94 25.37
CA SER A 138 -5.73 -20.04 25.44
C SER A 138 -7.18 -19.58 25.24
N ASN A 139 -7.44 -18.28 25.32
CA ASN A 139 -8.76 -17.69 25.05
C ASN A 139 -8.62 -16.27 24.45
N PRO A 140 -9.69 -15.74 23.83
CA PRO A 140 -9.68 -14.40 23.24
C PRO A 140 -9.38 -13.26 24.21
N GLU A 141 -9.80 -13.37 25.47
CA GLU A 141 -9.59 -12.32 26.49
C GLU A 141 -8.11 -12.11 26.81
N GLN A 142 -7.28 -13.15 26.67
CA GLN A 142 -5.82 -13.05 26.85
C GLN A 142 -5.13 -12.30 25.71
N LEU A 143 -5.72 -12.27 24.50
CA LEU A 143 -5.19 -11.46 23.39
C LEU A 143 -5.38 -9.97 23.63
N THR A 144 -6.53 -9.57 24.16
CA THR A 144 -6.87 -8.15 24.39
C THR A 144 -6.14 -7.54 25.58
N GLN A 145 -5.59 -8.38 26.47
CA GLN A 145 -4.78 -7.96 27.63
C GLN A 145 -3.28 -7.87 27.32
N SER A 146 -2.83 -8.38 26.17
CA SER A 146 -1.44 -8.28 25.76
C SER A 146 -1.12 -6.84 25.32
N PRO A 147 0.06 -6.28 25.69
CA PRO A 147 0.45 -4.93 25.28
C PRO A 147 0.30 -4.76 23.77
N ILE A 148 -0.06 -3.55 23.31
CA ILE A 148 -0.31 -3.27 21.90
C ILE A 148 0.95 -3.57 21.07
N TRP A 149 0.98 -4.71 20.38
CA TRP A 149 1.99 -5.04 19.37
C TRP A 149 1.64 -4.30 18.07
N GLY A 150 2.37 -3.24 17.71
CA GLY A 150 2.30 -2.58 16.40
C GLY A 150 1.04 -1.74 16.10
N SER A 151 1.26 -0.64 15.35
CA SER A 151 0.24 0.28 14.83
C SER A 151 -0.25 -0.20 13.44
N GLY A 152 -0.93 -1.34 13.39
CA GLY A 152 -1.55 -1.89 12.17
C GLY A 152 -2.91 -1.27 11.85
N GLY A 153 -3.08 0.04 12.07
CA GLY A 153 -4.37 0.70 11.86
C GLY A 153 -4.78 0.71 10.38
N GLN A 154 -6.09 0.60 10.11
CA GLN A 154 -6.63 0.86 8.77
C GLN A 154 -6.44 2.34 8.40
N THR A 155 -5.42 2.67 7.62
CA THR A 155 -5.36 3.92 6.84
C THR A 155 -6.14 3.74 5.54
N ALA A 156 -7.42 3.33 5.62
CA ALA A 156 -8.22 3.08 4.43
C ALA A 156 -8.77 4.38 3.80
N ASP A 157 -8.90 5.46 4.57
CA ASP A 157 -9.77 6.57 4.16
C ASP A 157 -9.03 7.81 3.61
N ILE A 158 -7.70 7.80 3.49
CA ILE A 158 -6.93 8.99 3.03
C ILE A 158 -6.31 8.80 1.63
N ILE A 159 -6.22 7.57 1.11
CA ILE A 159 -5.46 7.28 -0.12
C ILE A 159 -6.37 7.18 -1.37
N ASP A 160 -7.70 7.13 -1.18
CA ASP A 160 -8.67 6.98 -2.28
C ASP A 160 -9.01 8.30 -3.01
N GLU A 161 -8.41 9.42 -2.61
CA GLU A 161 -8.60 10.73 -3.25
C GLU A 161 -7.52 11.08 -4.31
N LEU A 162 -6.60 10.16 -4.61
CA LEU A 162 -5.62 10.39 -5.68
C LEU A 162 -6.28 10.11 -7.05
N PRO A 163 -6.30 11.07 -7.98
CA PRO A 163 -6.98 10.93 -9.27
C PRO A 163 -6.44 9.73 -10.06
N SER A 164 -7.36 9.01 -10.72
CA SER A 164 -7.02 7.85 -11.55
C SER A 164 -6.26 8.30 -12.80
N ALA A 165 -5.40 7.43 -13.34
CA ALA A 165 -4.68 7.68 -14.59
C ALA A 165 -5.59 7.90 -15.82
N LEU A 166 -6.90 7.66 -15.68
CA LEU A 166 -7.91 7.92 -16.70
C LEU A 166 -8.57 9.30 -16.58
N ASP A 167 -8.34 10.02 -15.46
CA ASP A 167 -8.94 11.33 -15.18
C ASP A 167 -8.04 12.50 -15.62
N ILE A 168 -6.81 12.21 -16.09
CA ILE A 168 -5.94 13.22 -16.69
C ILE A 168 -6.42 13.45 -18.12
N ASP A 169 -7.38 14.33 -18.26
CA ASP A 169 -7.85 14.84 -19.54
C ASP A 169 -6.73 15.69 -20.18
N ASN A 170 -5.97 15.10 -21.09
CA ASN A 170 -4.93 15.79 -21.85
C ASN A 170 -5.50 16.64 -23.01
N THR A 171 -6.81 16.81 -23.12
CA THR A 171 -7.41 17.59 -24.22
C THR A 171 -7.33 19.10 -24.03
N GLU A 172 -7.08 19.60 -22.80
CA GLU A 172 -6.91 21.04 -22.53
C GLU A 172 -5.63 21.65 -23.13
N PHE A 173 -4.67 20.82 -23.58
CA PHE A 173 -3.43 21.30 -24.21
C PHE A 173 -3.44 21.24 -25.75
N ILE A 174 -4.54 20.82 -26.39
CA ILE A 174 -4.59 20.62 -27.85
C ILE A 174 -5.43 21.67 -28.59
N ASP A 175 -6.18 22.55 -27.91
CA ASP A 175 -6.96 23.59 -28.60
C ASP A 175 -6.21 24.93 -28.71
N SER A 176 -5.48 25.07 -29.82
CA SER A 176 -5.23 26.36 -30.45
C SER A 176 -5.27 26.17 -31.96
N PRO A 177 -6.46 26.22 -32.59
CA PRO A 177 -6.52 26.44 -34.03
C PRO A 177 -5.91 27.81 -34.31
N SER A 178 -4.81 27.78 -35.05
CA SER A 178 -4.18 28.93 -35.67
C SER A 178 -5.12 29.50 -36.74
N ASP A 179 -6.04 30.38 -36.35
CA ASP A 179 -6.71 31.25 -37.31
C ASP A 179 -5.69 32.30 -37.78
N SER A 180 -5.15 31.99 -38.95
CA SER A 180 -4.31 32.87 -39.75
C SER A 180 -5.24 33.87 -40.44
N GLU A 181 -4.88 35.14 -40.36
CA GLU A 181 -5.54 36.26 -41.04
C GLU A 181 -5.65 36.03 -42.55
N GLU A 182 -6.82 36.35 -43.12
CA GLU A 182 -6.98 37.13 -44.37
C GLU A 182 -8.25 38.00 -44.28
#